data_AF-A0A6H1JYY7-F1
#
_entry.id   AF-A0A6H1JYY7-F1
#
_cell.length_a   1.000
_cell.length_b   1.000
_cell.length_c   1.000
_cell.angle_alpha   90.00
_cell.angle_beta   90.00
_cell.angle_gamma   90.00
#
_symmetry.space_group_name_H-M   'P 1'
#
loop_
_entity.id
_entity.type
_entity.pdbx_description
1 polymer ?
#
loop_
_entity_poly.entity_id
_entity_poly.type
_entity_poly.pdbx_seq_one_letter_code
_entity_poly.pdbx_strand_id
1 'polypeptide(L)'
;MPSKPVEREDDGQIAIHLWLRRDGEFDGDVALRLAPGEAELLHAQLCYALDDPPVTVAAPTSGGPAAEGPLPDCRKSVQKSQGVRHL
;
A
#
# COMPACT_ATOMS: atom_id res chain seq x y z
N MET A 1 -7.74 -12.24 -5.23
CA MET A 1 -8.62 -12.58 -4.08
C MET A 1 -8.63 -11.44 -3.08
N PRO A 2 -9.78 -10.80 -2.78
CA PRO A 2 -9.88 -9.86 -1.67
C PRO A 2 -9.56 -10.66 -0.41
N SER A 3 -8.73 -10.10 0.46
CA SER A 3 -8.17 -10.75 1.68
C SER A 3 -6.88 -11.54 1.50
N LYS A 4 -6.33 -11.73 0.29
CA LYS A 4 -4.95 -12.24 0.21
C LYS A 4 -3.96 -11.16 0.69
N PRO A 5 -3.02 -11.49 1.58
CA PRO A 5 -2.04 -10.52 2.03
C PRO A 5 -1.13 -10.10 0.86
N VAL A 6 -0.52 -8.93 1.00
CA VAL A 6 0.64 -8.56 0.18
C VAL A 6 1.80 -9.45 0.63
N GLU A 7 2.46 -10.11 -0.31
CA GLU A 7 3.53 -11.05 -0.03
C GLU A 7 4.88 -10.46 -0.46
N ARG A 8 5.94 -10.77 0.29
CA ARG A 8 7.31 -10.48 -0.12
C ARG A 8 7.95 -11.79 -0.58
N GLU A 9 8.38 -11.83 -1.84
CA GLU A 9 9.00 -12.99 -2.46
C GLU A 9 10.48 -13.11 -2.06
N ASP A 10 11.07 -14.30 -2.27
CA ASP A 10 12.45 -14.61 -1.87
C ASP A 10 13.51 -13.73 -2.56
N ASP A 11 13.17 -13.17 -3.72
CA ASP A 11 14.01 -12.24 -4.48
C ASP A 11 13.88 -10.77 -4.00
N GLY A 12 13.05 -10.55 -2.97
CA GLY A 12 12.80 -9.23 -2.39
C GLY A 12 11.71 -8.43 -3.11
N GLN A 13 11.09 -8.97 -4.16
CA GLN A 13 9.95 -8.36 -4.83
C GLN A 13 8.69 -8.41 -3.96
N ILE A 14 7.76 -7.50 -4.24
CA ILE A 14 6.45 -7.43 -3.60
C ILE A 14 5.41 -7.98 -4.57
N ALA A 15 4.62 -8.95 -4.12
CA ALA A 15 3.53 -9.55 -4.87
C ALA A 15 2.17 -9.12 -4.31
N ILE A 16 1.33 -8.56 -5.19
CA ILE A 16 -0.05 -8.19 -4.88
C ILE A 16 -0.99 -9.06 -5.72
N HIS A 17 -1.83 -9.85 -5.06
CA HIS A 17 -2.78 -10.72 -5.75
C HIS A 17 -4.07 -9.99 -6.11
N LEU A 18 -4.27 -9.76 -7.40
CA LEU A 18 -5.40 -9.01 -7.96
C LEU A 18 -6.45 -9.95 -8.53
N TRP A 19 -7.72 -9.54 -8.44
CA TRP A 19 -8.80 -10.09 -9.24
C TRP A 19 -8.94 -9.31 -10.54
N LEU A 20 -8.72 -10.01 -11.65
CA LEU A 20 -8.94 -9.46 -12.96
C LEU A 20 -10.42 -9.65 -13.33
N ARG A 21 -11.04 -8.56 -13.78
CA ARG A 21 -12.38 -8.60 -14.37
C ARG A 21 -12.28 -8.17 -15.83
N ARG A 22 -12.99 -8.88 -16.70
CA ARG A 22 -13.15 -8.56 -18.11
C ARG A 22 -14.64 -8.44 -18.38
N ASP A 23 -15.05 -7.31 -18.94
CA ASP A 23 -16.46 -7.02 -19.24
C ASP A 23 -17.39 -7.17 -18.02
N GLY A 24 -16.88 -6.84 -16.83
CA GLY A 24 -17.61 -6.98 -15.57
C GLY A 24 -17.60 -8.39 -14.98
N GLU A 25 -17.20 -9.41 -15.73
CA GLU A 25 -17.09 -10.79 -15.26
C GLU A 25 -15.70 -11.10 -14.72
N PHE A 26 -15.60 -12.06 -13.80
CA PHE A 26 -14.32 -12.52 -13.29
C PHE A 26 -13.55 -13.27 -14.39
N ASP A 27 -12.33 -12.82 -14.67
CA ASP A 27 -11.43 -13.38 -15.70
C ASP A 27 -10.37 -14.29 -15.05
N GLY A 28 -9.89 -13.95 -13.85
CA GLY A 28 -8.90 -14.74 -13.12
C GLY A 28 -8.20 -14.00 -11.98
N ASP A 29 -7.35 -14.72 -11.26
CA ASP A 29 -6.38 -14.15 -10.31
C ASP A 29 -5.04 -13.89 -11.00
N VAL A 30 -4.41 -12.75 -10.74
CA VAL A 30 -3.07 -12.41 -11.23
C VAL A 30 -2.20 -11.86 -10.09
N ALA A 31 -0.91 -12.18 -10.09
CA ALA A 31 0.06 -11.57 -9.18
C ALA A 31 0.75 -10.40 -9.89
N LEU A 32 0.52 -9.18 -9.39
CA LEU A 32 1.32 -8.01 -9.78
C LEU A 32 2.61 -8.01 -8.95
N ARG A 33 3.75 -8.18 -9.62
CA ARG A 33 5.07 -8.18 -9.01
C ARG A 33 5.74 -6.84 -9.19
N LEU A 34 6.24 -6.28 -8.10
CA LEU A 34 6.80 -4.94 -8.05
C LEU A 34 8.14 -4.97 -7.33
N ALA A 35 9.11 -4.21 -7.85
CA ALA A 35 10.27 -3.84 -7.06
C ALA A 35 9.85 -2.97 -5.86
N PRO A 36 10.64 -2.93 -4.77
CA PRO A 36 10.31 -2.11 -3.61
C PRO A 36 10.01 -0.64 -3.96
N GLY A 37 10.77 -0.04 -4.88
CA GLY A 37 10.52 1.34 -5.32
C GLY A 37 9.21 1.51 -6.11
N GLU A 38 8.80 0.50 -6.88
CA GLU A 38 7.54 0.51 -7.63
C GLU A 38 6.35 0.31 -6.69
N ALA A 39 6.51 -0.49 -5.63
CA ALA A 39 5.49 -0.67 -4.60
C ALA A 39 5.22 0.64 -3.83
N GLU A 40 6.26 1.38 -3.48
CA GLU A 40 6.12 2.70 -2.84
C GLU A 40 5.43 3.73 -3.77
N LEU A 41 5.75 3.70 -5.07
CA LEU A 41 5.09 4.56 -6.05
C LEU A 41 3.59 4.22 -6.16
N LEU A 42 3.25 2.93 -6.27
CA LEU A 42 1.86 2.47 -6.30
C LEU A 42 1.11 2.87 -5.01
N HIS A 43 1.76 2.73 -3.86
CA HIS A 43 1.20 3.14 -2.57
C HIS A 43 0.85 4.64 -2.57
N ALA A 44 1.78 5.51 -2.98
CA ALA A 44 1.55 6.94 -3.04
C ALA A 44 0.40 7.32 -3.99
N GLN A 45 0.35 6.69 -5.16
CA GLN A 45 -0.72 6.91 -6.14
C GLN A 45 -2.09 6.46 -5.61
N LEU A 46 -2.14 5.30 -4.94
CA LEU A 46 -3.37 4.80 -4.35
C LEU A 46 -3.86 5.71 -3.21
N CYS A 47 -2.95 6.15 -2.34
CA CYS A 47 -3.28 7.09 -1.26
C CYS A 47 -3.79 8.43 -1.79
N TYR A 48 -3.29 8.91 -2.93
CA TYR A 48 -3.82 10.11 -3.59
C TYR A 48 -5.20 9.85 -4.19
N ALA A 49 -5.36 8.77 -4.96
CA ALA A 49 -6.59 8.46 -5.67
C ALA A 49 -7.78 8.18 -4.74
N LEU A 50 -7.52 7.61 -3.55
CA LEU A 50 -8.56 7.27 -2.60
C LEU A 50 -9.04 8.46 -1.76
N ASP A 51 -8.26 9.55 -1.66
CA ASP A 51 -8.55 10.80 -0.90
C ASP A 51 -9.20 10.65 0.50
N ASP A 52 -9.16 9.45 1.09
CA ASP A 52 -9.82 9.11 2.36
C ASP A 52 -8.99 9.64 3.55
N PRO A 53 -9.65 10.04 4.67
CA PRO A 53 -8.98 10.29 5.94
C PRO A 53 -8.24 9.03 6.40
N PRO A 54 -7.15 9.17 7.19
CA PRO A 54 -6.29 8.04 7.55
C PRO A 54 -7.10 6.90 8.17
N VAL A 55 -6.99 5.71 7.58
CA VAL A 55 -7.66 4.49 8.05
C VAL A 55 -7.09 4.13 9.42
N THR A 56 -7.93 4.15 10.45
CA THR A 56 -7.61 3.49 11.73
C THR A 56 -7.79 1.99 11.55
N VAL A 57 -6.71 1.26 11.27
CA VAL A 57 -6.74 -0.21 11.32
C VAL A 57 -6.45 -0.64 12.76
N ALA A 58 -7.36 -1.37 13.39
CA ALA A 58 -7.02 -2.16 14.57
C ALA A 58 -6.03 -3.24 14.14
N ALA A 59 -4.73 -3.02 14.39
CA ALA A 59 -3.70 -3.98 14.03
C ALA A 59 -3.97 -5.34 14.73
N PRO A 60 -3.75 -6.48 14.07
CA PRO A 60 -3.82 -7.77 14.74
C PRO A 60 -2.72 -7.84 15.81
N THR A 61 -3.14 -8.19 17.03
CA THR A 61 -2.26 -8.28 18.20
C THR A 61 -1.30 -9.45 18.06
N SER A 62 -0.07 -9.19 17.63
CA SER A 62 1.08 -10.04 17.92
C SER A 62 2.08 -9.27 18.79
N GLY A 63 1.83 -9.28 20.12
CA GLY A 63 2.90 -9.28 21.11
C GLY A 63 3.46 -7.95 21.63
N GLY A 64 2.70 -6.85 21.64
CA GLY A 64 3.11 -5.59 22.31
C GLY A 64 1.90 -4.75 22.73
N PRO A 65 2.04 -3.78 23.65
CA PRO A 65 0.91 -2.96 24.07
C PRO A 65 0.31 -2.30 22.84
N ALA A 66 -0.99 -2.44 22.66
CA ALA A 66 -1.73 -1.82 21.57
C ALA A 66 -1.41 -0.32 21.59
N ALA A 67 -0.62 0.13 20.62
CA ALA A 67 -0.49 1.55 20.37
C ALA A 67 -1.82 1.99 19.75
N GLU A 68 -2.80 2.25 20.61
CA GLU A 68 -4.04 2.91 20.25
C GLU A 68 -3.68 4.31 19.75
N GLY A 69 -3.52 4.44 18.43
CA GLY A 69 -3.04 5.66 17.81
C GLY A 69 -3.31 5.62 16.30
N PRO A 70 -3.52 6.78 15.66
CA PRO A 70 -3.63 6.83 14.21
C PRO A 70 -2.42 6.17 13.58
N LEU A 71 -2.63 5.30 12.58
CA LEU A 71 -1.53 4.80 11.76
C LEU A 71 -0.71 5.99 11.26
N PRO A 72 0.63 5.88 11.18
CA PRO A 72 1.46 6.93 10.60
C PRO A 72 0.92 7.25 9.21
N ASP A 73 0.45 8.49 9.06
CA ASP A 73 -0.05 9.01 7.79
C ASP A 73 1.12 9.13 6.82
N CYS A 74 1.19 8.22 5.86
CA CYS A 74 2.22 8.18 4.83
C CYS A 74 2.31 9.49 4.03
N ARG A 75 1.25 10.32 4.03
CA ARG A 75 1.23 11.65 3.39
C ARG A 75 2.13 12.67 4.10
N LYS A 76 2.40 12.51 5.41
CA LYS A 76 3.20 13.47 6.19
C LYS A 76 4.70 13.44 5.87
N SER A 77 5.20 12.33 5.33
CA SER A 77 6.61 12.21 4.91
C SER A 77 6.91 13.00 3.63
N VAL A 78 5.96 13.05 2.69
CA VAL A 78 6.07 13.82 1.43
C VAL A 78 5.97 15.32 1.68
N GLN A 79 5.15 15.76 2.64
CA GLN A 79 4.97 17.19 2.94
C GLN A 79 6.21 17.87 3.53
N LYS A 80 7.19 17.12 4.08
CA LYS A 80 8.47 17.68 4.55
C LYS A 80 9.50 17.90 3.44
N SER A 81 9.23 17.48 2.21
CA SER A 81 10.04 17.79 1.03
C SER A 81 9.59 19.09 0.38
N GLN A 82 9.49 20.18 1.15
CA GLN A 82 9.37 21.52 0.54
C GLN A 82 10.66 21.85 -0.21
N GLY A 83 10.57 21.75 -1.54
CA GLY A 83 11.34 22.46 -2.56
C GLY A 83 12.79 22.84 -2.21
N VAL A 84 13.74 22.02 -2.65
CA VAL A 84 15.06 22.55 -2.99
C VAL A 84 14.86 23.46 -4.21
N ARG A 85 14.78 24.78 -3.97
CA ARG A 85 15.03 25.78 -4.99
C ARG A 85 16.51 25.69 -5.34
N HIS A 86 16.83 25.08 -6.48
CA HIS A 86 18.13 25.28 -7.10
C HIS A 86 18.20 26.73 -7.60
N LEU A 87 19.33 27.37 -7.26
CA LEU A 87 19.71 28.76 -7.55
C LEU A 87 19.64 29.11 -9.04
#